data_AF-A0A2S6CJN7-F1
#
_entry.id   AF-A0A2S6CJN7-F1
#
_cell.length_a   1.000
_cell.length_b   1.000
_cell.length_c   1.000
_cell.angle_alpha   90.00
_cell.angle_beta   90.00
_cell.angle_gamma   90.00
#
_symmetry.space_group_name_H-M   'P 1'
#
loop_
_entity.id
_entity.type
_entity.pdbx_description
1 polymer ?
#
loop_
_entity_poly.entity_id
_entity_poly.type
_entity_poly.pdbx_seq_one_letter_code
_entity_poly.pdbx_strand_id
1 'polypeptide(L)'
;MVRVCPDAESTRITKYPRRVRPSVLQREDKRFARIILPYLWKETDFWLPLMTHDDEARAQLCYFALTEGCEYMLHDRVTGPLPENMAHWTNPLEPSGDSTLADVRWRSFLIRCMVRAHLMHDTGQSADGAIASFSRIDKAVWAGKIRFREERRLEPNKPYPALTRISILPALMCPNSELLTGRYGRTNSKLWDNFVWRTTESINTRNPRKTIADDFILAGLALHHPSRPNAEPALAFLDKYFLESPEGDLKEIRVSIPASEQVLSLFLSKASSMAHHKSGQAQMAARVAALKIKLLPPDSSRAR
;
A
#
# COMPACT_ATOMS: atom_id res chain seq x y z
N MET A 1 -1.41 21.74 17.48
CA MET A 1 -2.87 22.01 17.63
C MET A 1 -3.73 21.21 16.65
N VAL A 2 -3.37 21.08 15.37
CA VAL A 2 -4.27 20.42 14.39
C VAL A 2 -4.32 18.93 14.50
N ARG A 3 -3.25 18.22 14.88
CA ARG A 3 -3.33 16.79 15.22
C ARG A 3 -4.43 16.45 16.23
N VAL A 4 -4.70 17.37 17.18
CA VAL A 4 -5.75 17.22 18.20
C VAL A 4 -7.15 17.11 17.57
N CYS A 5 -7.38 17.73 16.40
CA CYS A 5 -8.70 17.74 15.77
C CYS A 5 -9.02 16.40 15.05
N PRO A 6 -8.20 15.87 14.12
CA PRO A 6 -8.35 14.51 13.59
C PRO A 6 -8.32 13.45 14.68
N ASP A 7 -7.48 13.56 15.71
CA ASP A 7 -7.43 12.56 16.80
C ASP A 7 -8.71 12.58 17.65
N ALA A 8 -9.25 13.76 17.98
CA ALA A 8 -10.51 13.88 18.70
C ALA A 8 -11.68 13.33 17.89
N GLU A 9 -11.74 13.67 16.59
CA GLU A 9 -12.75 13.11 15.70
C GLU A 9 -12.59 11.59 15.56
N SER A 10 -11.38 11.10 15.36
CA SER A 10 -11.06 9.66 15.27
C SER A 10 -11.47 8.92 16.54
N THR A 11 -11.21 9.50 17.72
CA THR A 11 -11.64 8.95 19.01
C THR A 11 -13.17 8.93 19.14
N ARG A 12 -13.85 9.95 18.61
CA ARG A 12 -15.31 10.04 18.61
C ARG A 12 -15.95 8.99 17.70
N ILE A 13 -15.50 8.89 16.45
CA ILE A 13 -16.05 7.95 15.45
C ILE A 13 -15.71 6.48 15.78
N THR A 14 -14.54 6.20 16.37
CA THR A 14 -14.13 4.81 16.64
C THR A 14 -15.03 4.09 17.64
N LYS A 15 -15.81 4.82 18.44
CA LYS A 15 -16.88 4.28 19.31
C LYS A 15 -17.96 3.53 18.54
N TYR A 16 -18.16 3.86 17.26
CA TYR A 16 -19.16 3.20 16.43
C TYR A 16 -18.57 2.00 15.66
N PRO A 17 -19.36 0.93 15.41
CA PRO A 17 -18.95 -0.16 14.54
C PRO A 17 -18.59 0.33 13.13
N ARG A 18 -17.52 -0.22 12.51
CA ARG A 18 -17.02 0.24 11.20
C ARG A 18 -18.11 0.41 10.14
N ARG A 19 -19.05 -0.53 10.07
CA ARG A 19 -20.16 -0.53 9.08
C ARG A 19 -21.11 0.66 9.17
N VAL A 20 -21.28 1.27 10.35
CA VAL A 20 -22.21 2.39 10.54
C VAL A 20 -21.52 3.75 10.46
N ARG A 21 -20.19 3.78 10.60
CA ARG A 21 -19.39 5.01 10.61
C ARG A 21 -19.67 5.93 9.42
N PRO A 22 -19.81 5.43 8.17
CA PRO A 22 -20.14 6.29 7.04
C PRO A 22 -21.48 6.98 7.18
N SER A 23 -22.51 6.24 7.58
CA SER A 23 -23.85 6.80 7.77
C SER A 23 -23.89 7.84 8.89
N VAL A 24 -23.09 7.67 9.95
CA VAL A 24 -22.98 8.64 11.06
C VAL A 24 -22.35 9.94 10.54
N LEU A 25 -21.18 9.85 9.93
CA LEU A 25 -20.46 11.05 9.43
C LEU A 25 -21.21 11.80 8.32
N GLN A 26 -21.92 11.09 7.43
CA GLN A 26 -22.63 11.72 6.32
C GLN A 26 -23.88 12.50 6.76
N ARG A 27 -24.48 12.12 7.90
CA ARG A 27 -25.66 12.77 8.50
C ARG A 27 -25.31 13.98 9.36
N GLU A 28 -24.04 14.14 9.71
CA GLU A 28 -23.59 15.29 10.49
C GLU A 28 -23.45 16.52 9.60
N ASP A 29 -23.96 17.66 10.07
CA ASP A 29 -23.82 18.95 9.38
C ASP A 29 -22.35 19.39 9.31
N LYS A 30 -21.56 19.00 10.32
CA LYS A 30 -20.13 19.31 10.42
C LYS A 30 -19.31 18.20 9.74
N ARG A 31 -19.23 18.25 8.41
CA ARG A 31 -18.37 17.38 7.60
C ARG A 31 -16.90 17.84 7.74
N PHE A 32 -16.17 17.21 8.66
CA PHE A 32 -14.82 17.59 9.09
C PHE A 32 -13.84 17.75 7.92
N ALA A 33 -13.70 16.73 7.07
CA ALA A 33 -12.77 16.77 5.95
C ALA A 33 -13.16 17.85 4.93
N ARG A 34 -14.46 17.99 4.62
CA ARG A 34 -14.94 19.03 3.71
C ARG A 34 -14.65 20.44 4.19
N ILE A 35 -14.66 20.66 5.51
CA ILE A 35 -14.33 21.95 6.10
C ILE A 35 -12.81 22.15 6.08
N ILE A 36 -12.04 21.18 6.58
CA ILE A 36 -10.61 21.40 6.86
C ILE A 36 -9.74 21.38 5.60
N LEU A 37 -10.04 20.52 4.62
CA LEU A 37 -9.21 20.38 3.41
C LEU A 37 -9.05 21.69 2.62
N PRO A 38 -10.11 22.51 2.38
CA PRO A 38 -9.96 23.84 1.81
C PRO A 38 -8.99 24.75 2.56
N TYR A 39 -9.06 24.77 3.91
CA TYR A 39 -8.13 25.58 4.73
C TYR A 39 -6.71 25.04 4.62
N LEU A 40 -6.53 23.71 4.67
CA LEU A 40 -5.22 23.09 4.49
C LEU A 40 -4.60 23.47 3.14
N TRP A 41 -5.41 23.51 2.08
CA TRP A 41 -4.93 23.76 0.72
C TRP A 41 -4.69 25.25 0.44
N LYS A 42 -5.47 26.14 1.07
CA LYS A 42 -5.26 27.59 0.97
C LYS A 42 -3.94 28.02 1.60
N GLU A 43 -3.52 27.39 2.70
CA GLU A 43 -2.31 27.73 3.45
C GLU A 43 -1.27 26.60 3.40
N THR A 44 -1.05 26.02 2.22
CA THR A 44 -0.30 24.76 2.11
C THR A 44 1.10 24.82 2.75
N ASP A 45 1.78 25.98 2.74
CA ASP A 45 3.10 26.15 3.37
C ASP A 45 3.07 25.85 4.88
N PHE A 46 2.01 26.25 5.56
CA PHE A 46 1.82 26.01 6.99
C PHE A 46 1.49 24.53 7.29
N TRP A 47 0.81 23.86 6.36
CA TRP A 47 0.30 22.48 6.54
C TRP A 47 1.21 21.40 5.97
N LEU A 48 2.22 21.77 5.19
CA LEU A 48 3.14 20.81 4.59
C LEU A 48 3.86 19.94 5.63
N PRO A 49 4.27 20.44 6.82
CA PRO A 49 4.85 19.58 7.85
C PRO A 49 3.92 18.45 8.27
N LEU A 50 2.62 18.72 8.44
CA LEU A 50 1.60 17.69 8.71
C LEU A 50 1.56 16.67 7.55
N MET A 51 1.53 17.17 6.31
CA MET A 51 1.47 16.36 5.11
C MET A 51 2.76 15.62 4.79
N THR A 52 3.87 15.91 5.47
CA THR A 52 5.19 15.28 5.23
C THR A 52 5.55 14.32 6.35
N HIS A 53 5.32 14.70 7.60
CA HIS A 53 5.85 14.02 8.78
C HIS A 53 4.81 13.29 9.64
N ASP A 54 3.51 13.57 9.51
CA ASP A 54 2.47 12.95 10.33
C ASP A 54 1.65 11.92 9.53
N ASP A 55 2.09 10.65 9.56
CA ASP A 55 1.42 9.53 8.89
C ASP A 55 0.00 9.28 9.43
N GLU A 56 -0.20 9.44 10.74
CA GLU A 56 -1.46 9.14 11.39
C GLU A 56 -2.52 10.19 11.05
N ALA A 57 -2.18 11.47 11.19
CA ALA A 57 -3.10 12.56 10.84
C ALA A 57 -3.46 12.53 9.35
N ARG A 58 -2.51 12.22 8.46
CA ARG A 58 -2.79 12.01 7.03
C ARG A 58 -3.77 10.87 6.78
N ALA A 59 -3.55 9.71 7.41
CA ALA A 59 -4.43 8.56 7.25
C ALA A 59 -5.85 8.86 7.74
N GLN A 60 -6.00 9.54 8.87
CA GLN A 60 -7.28 9.98 9.41
C GLN A 60 -7.98 10.98 8.47
N LEU A 61 -7.26 11.99 7.97
CA LEU A 61 -7.79 12.95 7.00
C LEU A 61 -8.28 12.25 5.72
N CYS A 62 -7.52 11.30 5.18
CA CYS A 62 -7.93 10.49 4.04
C CYS A 62 -9.19 9.66 4.33
N TYR A 63 -9.26 9.06 5.52
CA TYR A 63 -10.43 8.29 5.95
C TYR A 63 -11.69 9.15 6.05
N PHE A 64 -11.60 10.33 6.66
CA PHE A 64 -12.73 11.27 6.72
C PHE A 64 -13.12 11.77 5.34
N ALA A 65 -12.16 12.13 4.48
CA ALA A 65 -12.43 12.59 3.12
C ALA A 65 -13.18 11.54 2.28
N LEU A 66 -12.75 10.27 2.39
CA LEU A 66 -13.44 9.15 1.75
C LEU A 66 -14.86 9.00 2.30
N THR A 67 -15.00 8.99 3.62
CA THR A 67 -16.27 8.70 4.29
C THR A 67 -17.32 9.80 4.07
N GLU A 68 -16.89 11.06 4.01
CA GLU A 68 -17.72 12.25 3.72
C GLU A 68 -17.97 12.47 2.21
N GLY A 69 -17.43 11.59 1.35
CA GLY A 69 -17.60 11.66 -0.10
C GLY A 69 -16.92 12.87 -0.74
N CYS A 70 -15.79 13.33 -0.18
CA CYS A 70 -14.98 14.43 -0.72
C CYS A 70 -13.54 14.01 -1.05
N GLU A 71 -13.32 12.72 -1.31
CA GLU A 71 -12.03 12.17 -1.77
C GLU A 71 -11.47 12.90 -2.99
N TYR A 72 -12.34 13.39 -3.89
CA TYR A 72 -11.93 14.14 -5.09
C TYR A 72 -11.01 15.33 -4.75
N MET A 73 -11.21 15.98 -3.59
CA MET A 73 -10.37 17.10 -3.15
C MET A 73 -8.92 16.68 -2.88
N LEU A 74 -8.69 15.42 -2.47
CA LEU A 74 -7.36 14.85 -2.30
C LEU A 74 -6.76 14.48 -3.65
N HIS A 75 -7.57 13.89 -4.53
CA HIS A 75 -7.15 13.51 -5.88
C HIS A 75 -6.70 14.72 -6.70
N ASP A 76 -7.48 15.81 -6.67
CA ASP A 76 -7.18 17.07 -7.34
C ASP A 76 -5.87 17.66 -6.79
N ARG A 77 -5.63 17.54 -5.48
CA ARG A 77 -4.39 18.04 -4.88
C ARG A 77 -3.16 17.21 -5.26
N VAL A 78 -3.31 15.88 -5.35
CA VAL A 78 -2.24 14.98 -5.79
C VAL A 78 -1.87 15.22 -7.26
N THR A 79 -2.87 15.37 -8.12
CA THR A 79 -2.68 15.39 -9.59
C THR A 79 -2.57 16.80 -10.16
N GLY A 80 -3.01 17.82 -9.43
CA GLY A 80 -2.98 19.22 -9.83
C GLY A 80 -1.59 19.88 -9.77
N PRO A 81 -1.46 21.05 -10.40
CA PRO A 81 -0.22 21.82 -10.41
C PRO A 81 0.19 22.22 -8.98
N LEU A 82 1.50 22.33 -8.74
CA LEU A 82 1.98 23.03 -7.54
C LEU A 82 1.70 24.52 -7.72
N PRO A 83 1.23 25.23 -6.67
CA PRO A 83 1.21 26.68 -6.66
C PRO A 83 2.61 27.25 -6.99
N GLU A 84 2.68 28.38 -7.69
CA GLU A 84 3.95 29.00 -8.10
C GLU A 84 4.81 29.44 -6.90
N ASN A 85 4.19 29.83 -5.79
CA ASN A 85 4.85 30.06 -4.51
C ASN A 85 5.35 28.77 -3.84
N MET A 86 5.17 27.59 -4.44
CA MET A 86 5.83 26.35 -4.03
C MET A 86 6.93 25.95 -5.04
N ALA A 87 7.17 26.74 -6.08
CA ALA A 87 8.21 26.48 -7.09
C ALA A 87 9.63 26.72 -6.54
N HIS A 88 9.82 27.58 -5.53
CA HIS A 88 11.10 27.68 -4.82
C HIS A 88 11.45 26.42 -4.00
N TRP A 89 10.47 25.54 -3.80
CA TRP A 89 10.61 24.21 -3.20
C TRP A 89 10.88 23.15 -4.28
N THR A 90 11.09 23.57 -5.53
CA THR A 90 11.45 22.72 -6.67
C THR A 90 12.80 23.10 -7.28
N ASN A 91 13.54 24.02 -6.63
CA ASN A 91 14.70 24.65 -7.20
C ASN A 91 15.90 23.66 -7.25
N PRO A 92 16.51 23.38 -8.42
CA PRO A 92 17.56 22.36 -8.57
C PRO A 92 18.97 22.84 -8.19
N LEU A 93 19.11 24.01 -7.58
CA LEU A 93 20.40 24.68 -7.34
C LEU A 93 20.88 24.53 -5.89
N GLU A 94 20.90 23.31 -5.36
CA GLU A 94 21.80 22.99 -4.25
C GLU A 94 22.56 21.69 -4.54
N PRO A 95 23.89 21.77 -4.78
CA PRO A 95 24.74 20.62 -4.96
C PRO A 95 25.15 20.09 -3.58
N SER A 96 24.21 19.47 -2.86
CA SER A 96 24.55 18.65 -1.70
C SER A 96 23.57 17.48 -1.56
N GLY A 97 24.12 16.29 -1.34
CA GLY A 97 23.37 15.05 -1.26
C GLY A 97 22.28 15.10 -0.18
N ASP A 98 21.14 14.49 -0.49
CA ASP A 98 20.01 14.18 0.40
C ASP A 98 18.88 15.21 0.65
N SER A 99 18.92 16.45 0.13
CA SER A 99 17.76 17.39 0.25
C SER A 99 16.77 17.38 -0.93
N THR A 100 17.14 16.87 -2.11
CA THR A 100 16.30 16.86 -3.35
C THR A 100 15.13 15.87 -3.35
N LEU A 101 14.91 15.14 -2.25
CA LEU A 101 13.94 14.04 -2.13
C LEU A 101 12.70 14.38 -1.30
N ALA A 102 12.69 15.49 -0.54
CA ALA A 102 11.55 15.89 0.29
C ALA A 102 10.36 16.45 -0.55
N ASP A 103 10.66 17.06 -1.70
CA ASP A 103 9.79 18.03 -2.39
C ASP A 103 8.52 17.46 -3.03
N VAL A 104 8.43 16.13 -3.20
CA VAL A 104 7.22 15.43 -3.70
C VAL A 104 6.89 14.19 -2.86
N ARG A 105 7.62 13.97 -1.76
CA ARG A 105 7.41 12.82 -0.87
C ARG A 105 6.02 12.85 -0.25
N TRP A 106 5.56 14.02 0.18
CA TRP A 106 4.22 14.19 0.76
C TRP A 106 3.10 13.69 -0.16
N ARG A 107 3.21 13.89 -1.49
CA ARG A 107 2.23 13.37 -2.46
C ARG A 107 2.23 11.85 -2.48
N SER A 108 3.42 11.25 -2.51
CA SER A 108 3.57 9.78 -2.51
C SER A 108 2.99 9.17 -1.23
N PHE A 109 3.21 9.82 -0.08
CA PHE A 109 2.61 9.42 1.20
C PHE A 109 1.09 9.65 1.26
N LEU A 110 0.60 10.75 0.69
CA LEU A 110 -0.83 11.03 0.60
C LEU A 110 -1.55 9.96 -0.23
N ILE A 111 -1.00 9.56 -1.38
CA ILE A 111 -1.56 8.47 -2.20
C ILE A 111 -1.63 7.17 -1.40
N ARG A 112 -0.55 6.83 -0.68
CA ARG A 112 -0.54 5.65 0.21
C ARG A 112 -1.65 5.74 1.27
N CYS A 113 -1.85 6.90 1.88
CA CYS A 113 -2.90 7.12 2.88
C CYS A 113 -4.31 7.05 2.28
N MET A 114 -4.52 7.53 1.05
CA MET A 114 -5.79 7.37 0.33
C MET A 114 -6.11 5.90 0.10
N VAL A 115 -5.15 5.12 -0.37
CA VAL A 115 -5.32 3.67 -0.57
C VAL A 115 -5.58 2.95 0.76
N ARG A 116 -4.85 3.31 1.83
CA ARG A 116 -5.08 2.78 3.18
C ARG A 116 -6.46 3.13 3.72
N ALA A 117 -6.95 4.34 3.45
CA ALA A 117 -8.28 4.77 3.87
C ALA A 117 -9.39 3.90 3.29
N HIS A 118 -9.28 3.49 2.01
CA HIS A 118 -10.21 2.53 1.40
C HIS A 118 -10.20 1.18 2.11
N LEU A 119 -9.02 0.65 2.45
CA LEU A 119 -8.89 -0.60 3.23
C LEU A 119 -9.50 -0.47 4.63
N MET A 120 -9.35 0.68 5.28
CA MET A 120 -9.93 0.96 6.60
C MET A 120 -11.46 1.15 6.56
N HIS A 121 -11.96 1.71 5.46
CA HIS A 121 -13.37 1.94 5.21
C HIS A 121 -14.11 0.66 4.80
N ASP A 122 -13.41 -0.29 4.15
CA ASP A 122 -14.01 -1.55 3.78
C ASP A 122 -14.53 -2.34 5.00
N THR A 123 -15.74 -2.85 4.83
CA THR A 123 -16.38 -3.79 5.77
C THR A 123 -16.80 -5.08 5.09
N GLY A 124 -16.66 -5.12 3.76
CA GLY A 124 -17.07 -6.23 2.92
C GLY A 124 -16.01 -7.31 2.77
N GLN A 125 -14.79 -7.12 3.30
CA GLN A 125 -13.62 -7.96 3.01
C GLN A 125 -13.27 -7.96 1.51
N SER A 126 -13.36 -6.78 0.89
CA SER A 126 -12.99 -6.52 -0.50
C SER A 126 -11.99 -5.38 -0.61
N ALA A 127 -10.90 -5.60 -1.33
CA ALA A 127 -9.90 -4.58 -1.62
C ALA A 127 -10.26 -3.74 -2.87
N ASP A 128 -11.44 -3.92 -3.46
CA ASP A 128 -11.83 -3.28 -4.72
C ASP A 128 -11.68 -1.76 -4.69
N GLY A 129 -12.17 -1.10 -3.63
CA GLY A 129 -12.06 0.35 -3.48
C GLY A 129 -10.61 0.83 -3.43
N ALA A 130 -9.76 0.10 -2.70
CA ALA A 130 -8.34 0.42 -2.56
C ALA A 130 -7.57 0.23 -3.87
N ILE A 131 -7.81 -0.89 -4.57
CA ILE A 131 -7.23 -1.17 -5.89
C ILE A 131 -7.71 -0.12 -6.91
N ALA A 132 -9.01 0.18 -6.94
CA ALA A 132 -9.56 1.17 -7.87
C ALA A 132 -8.99 2.58 -7.62
N SER A 133 -8.85 2.99 -6.37
CA SER A 133 -8.21 4.26 -5.99
C SER A 133 -6.76 4.30 -6.44
N PHE A 134 -5.99 3.23 -6.16
CA PHE A 134 -4.60 3.11 -6.60
C PHE A 134 -4.49 3.21 -8.13
N SER A 135 -5.25 2.39 -8.87
CA SER A 135 -5.19 2.32 -10.34
C SER A 135 -5.57 3.66 -11.00
N ARG A 136 -6.54 4.39 -10.43
CA ARG A 136 -6.92 5.72 -10.93
C ARG A 136 -5.75 6.70 -10.86
N ILE A 137 -5.07 6.75 -9.71
CA ILE A 137 -3.95 7.66 -9.49
C ILE A 137 -2.71 7.21 -10.30
N ASP A 138 -2.41 5.91 -10.33
CA ASP A 138 -1.30 5.37 -11.13
C ASP A 138 -1.46 5.71 -12.61
N LYS A 139 -2.68 5.57 -13.16
CA LYS A 139 -3.01 5.96 -14.53
C LYS A 139 -2.79 7.46 -14.77
N ALA A 140 -3.24 8.32 -13.85
CA ALA A 140 -3.06 9.77 -13.96
C ALA A 140 -1.57 10.18 -13.91
N VAL A 141 -0.80 9.57 -13.00
CA VAL A 141 0.65 9.79 -12.87
C VAL A 141 1.38 9.30 -14.12
N TRP A 142 1.04 8.12 -14.64
CA TRP A 142 1.64 7.56 -15.84
C TRP A 142 1.35 8.41 -17.08
N ALA A 143 0.09 8.81 -17.29
CA ALA A 143 -0.30 9.71 -18.37
C ALA A 143 0.42 11.06 -18.28
N GLY A 144 0.54 11.63 -17.07
CA GLY A 144 1.31 12.85 -16.83
C GLY A 144 2.80 12.68 -17.16
N LYS A 145 3.40 11.53 -16.84
CA LYS A 145 4.79 11.21 -17.17
C LYS A 145 5.00 11.09 -18.68
N ILE A 146 4.08 10.46 -19.41
CA ILE A 146 4.17 10.34 -20.87
C ILE A 146 4.04 11.71 -21.54
N ARG A 147 2.99 12.46 -21.20
CA ARG A 147 2.77 13.79 -21.76
C ARG A 147 3.98 14.69 -21.56
N PHE A 148 4.59 14.68 -20.37
CA PHE A 148 5.80 15.46 -20.11
C PHE A 148 7.00 15.01 -20.97
N ARG A 149 7.17 13.70 -21.22
CA ARG A 149 8.24 13.21 -22.11
C ARG A 149 8.05 13.70 -23.54
N GLU A 150 6.81 13.74 -24.03
CA GLU A 150 6.47 14.26 -25.35
C GLU A 150 6.71 15.77 -25.44
N GLU A 151 6.24 16.52 -24.44
CA GLU A 151 6.48 17.97 -24.33
C GLU A 151 7.98 18.29 -24.28
N ARG A 152 8.80 17.53 -23.54
CA ARG A 152 10.25 17.73 -23.49
C ARG A 152 10.98 17.44 -24.81
N ARG A 153 10.40 16.64 -25.70
CA ARG A 153 10.98 16.45 -27.05
C ARG A 153 10.87 17.74 -27.88
N LEU A 154 9.82 18.52 -27.67
CA LEU A 154 9.58 19.80 -28.35
C LEU A 154 10.23 20.98 -27.61
N GLU A 155 10.26 20.92 -26.28
CA GLU A 155 10.83 21.95 -25.41
C GLU A 155 11.84 21.32 -24.43
N PRO A 156 13.11 21.13 -24.84
CA PRO A 156 14.10 20.46 -24.01
C PRO A 156 14.30 21.11 -22.64
N ASN A 157 14.10 22.42 -22.50
CA ASN A 157 14.32 23.14 -21.25
C ASN A 157 13.11 23.16 -20.32
N LYS A 158 12.02 22.46 -20.65
CA LYS A 158 10.81 22.45 -19.82
C LYS A 158 11.09 21.84 -18.44
N PRO A 159 10.76 22.55 -17.33
CA PRO A 159 11.00 22.05 -15.98
C PRO A 159 10.15 20.81 -15.69
N TYR A 160 10.70 19.88 -14.91
CA TYR A 160 9.99 18.65 -14.52
C TYR A 160 8.77 18.97 -13.65
N PRO A 161 7.53 18.72 -14.10
CA PRO A 161 6.35 18.95 -13.29
C PRO A 161 6.34 17.97 -12.12
N ALA A 162 5.86 18.41 -10.96
CA ALA A 162 5.89 17.60 -9.74
C ALA A 162 5.20 16.23 -9.89
N LEU A 163 4.18 16.14 -10.75
CA LEU A 163 3.50 14.88 -11.10
C LEU A 163 4.47 13.80 -11.62
N THR A 164 5.52 14.19 -12.35
CA THR A 164 6.54 13.26 -12.88
C THR A 164 7.48 12.71 -11.81
N ARG A 165 7.57 13.38 -10.66
CA ARG A 165 8.42 12.99 -9.53
C ARG A 165 7.69 12.11 -8.50
N ILE A 166 6.39 11.89 -8.67
CA ILE A 166 5.60 11.01 -7.78
C ILE A 166 6.06 9.56 -7.93
N SER A 167 6.32 8.92 -6.79
CA SER A 167 6.51 7.48 -6.68
C SER A 167 5.22 6.82 -6.23
N ILE A 168 4.69 5.92 -7.07
CA ILE A 168 3.47 5.17 -6.76
C ILE A 168 3.76 3.93 -5.89
N LEU A 169 5.03 3.53 -5.76
CA LEU A 169 5.44 2.30 -5.09
C LEU A 169 4.97 2.20 -3.64
N PRO A 170 5.06 3.25 -2.80
CA PRO A 170 4.56 3.18 -1.42
C PRO A 170 3.06 2.89 -1.35
N ALA A 171 2.29 3.39 -2.31
CA ALA A 171 0.85 3.14 -2.40
C ALA A 171 0.56 1.72 -2.89
N LEU A 172 1.33 1.21 -3.86
CA LEU A 172 1.24 -0.17 -4.34
C LEU A 172 1.52 -1.19 -3.24
N MET A 173 2.49 -0.92 -2.36
CA MET A 173 2.84 -1.84 -1.27
C MET A 173 1.74 -1.95 -0.20
N CYS A 174 0.85 -0.96 -0.09
CA CYS A 174 -0.20 -0.96 0.92
C CYS A 174 -1.22 -2.08 0.68
N PRO A 175 -1.88 -2.20 -0.49
CA PRO A 175 -2.73 -3.36 -0.78
C PRO A 175 -1.94 -4.67 -0.74
N ASN A 176 -0.70 -4.73 -1.24
CA ASN A 176 0.10 -5.96 -1.17
C ASN A 176 0.16 -6.50 0.26
N SER A 177 0.52 -5.68 1.24
CA SER A 177 0.63 -6.11 2.65
C SER A 177 -0.68 -6.68 3.21
N GLU A 178 -1.83 -6.14 2.78
CA GLU A 178 -3.16 -6.53 3.23
C GLU A 178 -3.68 -7.77 2.50
N LEU A 179 -3.45 -7.86 1.18
CA LEU A 179 -3.87 -8.99 0.35
C LEU A 179 -3.16 -10.29 0.73
N LEU A 180 -1.91 -10.20 1.18
CA LEU A 180 -1.14 -11.33 1.70
C LEU A 180 -1.74 -11.97 2.96
N THR A 181 -2.68 -11.31 3.63
CA THR A 181 -3.38 -11.89 4.79
C THR A 181 -4.48 -12.88 4.39
N GLY A 182 -4.89 -12.91 3.13
CA GLY A 182 -6.04 -13.69 2.66
C GLY A 182 -7.40 -13.19 3.14
N ARG A 183 -7.47 -12.06 3.86
CA ARG A 183 -8.73 -11.51 4.40
C ARG A 183 -9.64 -10.91 3.33
N TYR A 184 -9.11 -10.56 2.17
CA TYR A 184 -9.85 -9.84 1.12
C TYR A 184 -10.36 -10.76 0.00
N GLY A 185 -10.85 -11.95 0.36
CA GLY A 185 -11.28 -12.98 -0.60
C GLY A 185 -12.50 -12.60 -1.45
N ARG A 186 -13.19 -11.49 -1.15
CA ARG A 186 -14.32 -10.96 -1.95
C ARG A 186 -13.90 -9.90 -2.97
N THR A 187 -12.60 -9.62 -3.07
CA THR A 187 -12.06 -8.74 -4.12
C THR A 187 -12.38 -9.32 -5.49
N ASN A 188 -12.79 -8.47 -6.43
CA ASN A 188 -13.06 -8.87 -7.80
C ASN A 188 -11.80 -9.47 -8.45
N SER A 189 -11.91 -10.67 -9.02
CA SER A 189 -10.75 -11.37 -9.58
C SER A 189 -10.09 -10.63 -10.75
N LYS A 190 -10.86 -9.93 -11.59
CA LYS A 190 -10.28 -9.14 -12.70
C LYS A 190 -9.50 -7.93 -12.18
N LEU A 191 -10.00 -7.27 -11.13
CA LEU A 191 -9.28 -6.17 -10.47
C LEU A 191 -8.00 -6.69 -9.80
N TRP A 192 -8.08 -7.86 -9.15
CA TRP A 192 -6.93 -8.55 -8.58
C TRP A 192 -5.86 -8.85 -9.64
N ASP A 193 -6.24 -9.49 -10.73
CA ASP A 193 -5.32 -9.85 -11.82
C ASP A 193 -4.59 -8.62 -12.39
N ASN A 194 -5.33 -7.54 -12.68
CA ASN A 194 -4.75 -6.28 -13.14
C ASN A 194 -3.78 -5.67 -12.12
N PHE A 195 -4.11 -5.74 -10.84
CA PHE A 195 -3.27 -5.25 -9.76
C PHE A 195 -1.99 -6.09 -9.58
N VAL A 196 -2.08 -7.42 -9.67
CA VAL A 196 -0.93 -8.34 -9.62
C VAL A 196 -0.03 -8.16 -10.84
N TRP A 197 -0.60 -7.98 -12.04
CA TRP A 197 0.15 -7.66 -13.24
C TRP A 197 0.96 -6.37 -13.05
N ARG A 198 0.31 -5.31 -12.54
CA ARG A 198 0.97 -4.03 -12.27
C ARG A 198 2.06 -4.14 -11.19
N THR A 199 1.84 -4.97 -10.18
CA THR A 199 2.84 -5.29 -9.16
C THR A 199 4.06 -5.97 -9.77
N THR A 200 3.82 -6.95 -10.63
CA THR A 200 4.88 -7.70 -11.33
C THR A 200 5.70 -6.79 -12.23
N GLU A 201 5.06 -5.92 -13.02
CA GLU A 201 5.76 -4.93 -13.84
C GLU A 201 6.64 -4.01 -12.99
N SER A 202 6.11 -3.52 -11.86
CA SER A 202 6.82 -2.59 -10.97
C SER A 202 8.06 -3.25 -10.35
N ILE A 203 7.96 -4.51 -9.95
CA ILE A 203 9.09 -5.31 -9.44
C ILE A 203 10.14 -5.50 -10.54
N ASN A 204 9.74 -5.99 -11.71
CA ASN A 204 10.65 -6.28 -12.82
C ASN A 204 11.37 -5.03 -13.33
N THR A 205 10.70 -3.87 -13.32
CA THR A 205 11.28 -2.60 -13.77
C THR A 205 12.29 -2.04 -12.75
N ARG A 206 12.04 -2.23 -11.45
CA ARG A 206 12.90 -1.71 -10.38
C ARG A 206 14.18 -2.52 -10.23
N ASN A 207 14.06 -3.84 -10.31
CA ASN A 207 15.19 -4.72 -10.06
C ASN A 207 15.12 -5.95 -10.98
N PRO A 208 16.02 -6.06 -11.98
CA PRO A 208 16.08 -7.25 -12.83
C PRO A 208 16.46 -8.51 -12.05
N ARG A 209 17.09 -8.36 -10.87
CA ARG A 209 17.38 -9.46 -9.93
C ARG A 209 16.40 -9.40 -8.74
N LYS A 210 15.24 -10.06 -8.87
CA LYS A 210 14.18 -10.09 -7.85
C LYS A 210 14.74 -10.39 -6.45
N THR A 211 14.28 -9.65 -5.45
CA THR A 211 14.65 -9.89 -4.04
C THR A 211 13.78 -10.99 -3.42
N ILE A 212 14.19 -11.52 -2.26
CA ILE A 212 13.37 -12.48 -1.48
C ILE A 212 11.99 -11.89 -1.16
N ALA A 213 11.95 -10.59 -0.82
CA ALA A 213 10.71 -9.87 -0.55
C ALA A 213 9.78 -9.84 -1.77
N ASP A 214 10.32 -9.59 -2.96
CA ASP A 214 9.54 -9.56 -4.20
C ASP A 214 8.94 -10.93 -4.54
N ASP A 215 9.76 -11.99 -4.44
CA ASP A 215 9.30 -13.37 -4.66
C ASP A 215 8.22 -13.77 -3.64
N PHE A 216 8.38 -13.39 -2.37
CA PHE A 216 7.37 -13.62 -1.32
C PHE A 216 6.04 -12.92 -1.63
N ILE A 217 6.08 -11.64 -2.04
CA ILE A 217 4.87 -10.88 -2.38
C ILE A 217 4.12 -11.55 -3.53
N LEU A 218 4.82 -11.89 -4.63
CA LEU A 218 4.19 -12.52 -5.78
C LEU A 218 3.64 -13.92 -5.44
N ALA A 219 4.38 -14.70 -4.66
CA ALA A 219 3.94 -16.01 -4.18
C ALA A 219 2.67 -15.91 -3.34
N GLY A 220 2.60 -14.97 -2.40
CA GLY A 220 1.44 -14.81 -1.53
C GLY A 220 0.22 -14.25 -2.27
N LEU A 221 0.42 -13.35 -3.23
CA LEU A 221 -0.67 -12.86 -4.08
C LEU A 221 -1.28 -13.99 -4.94
N ALA A 222 -0.47 -14.92 -5.44
CA ALA A 222 -0.97 -16.11 -6.13
C ALA A 222 -1.71 -17.06 -5.18
N LEU A 223 -1.17 -17.27 -3.98
CA LEU A 223 -1.73 -18.16 -2.96
C LEU A 223 -3.13 -17.71 -2.49
N HIS A 224 -3.35 -16.40 -2.41
CA HIS A 224 -4.58 -15.79 -1.89
C HIS A 224 -5.52 -15.25 -2.96
N HIS A 225 -5.30 -15.58 -4.24
CA HIS A 225 -6.17 -15.14 -5.33
C HIS A 225 -7.65 -15.53 -5.06
N PRO A 226 -8.63 -14.60 -5.23
CA PRO A 226 -10.01 -14.77 -4.76
C PRO A 226 -10.78 -15.92 -5.42
N SER A 227 -10.58 -16.18 -6.72
CA SER A 227 -11.29 -17.25 -7.46
C SER A 227 -10.43 -18.42 -7.95
N ARG A 228 -9.10 -18.29 -7.87
CA ARG A 228 -8.12 -19.21 -8.47
C ARG A 228 -6.84 -19.25 -7.62
N PRO A 229 -6.94 -19.56 -6.32
CA PRO A 229 -5.77 -19.62 -5.47
C PRO A 229 -4.79 -20.67 -6.02
N ASN A 230 -3.50 -20.32 -6.11
CA ASN A 230 -2.45 -21.22 -6.59
C ASN A 230 -1.30 -21.33 -5.58
N ALA A 231 -1.07 -22.54 -5.08
CA ALA A 231 0.00 -22.82 -4.14
C ALA A 231 1.38 -23.01 -4.80
N GLU A 232 1.46 -23.28 -6.10
CA GLU A 232 2.73 -23.60 -6.77
C GLU A 232 3.80 -22.51 -6.59
N PRO A 233 3.51 -21.21 -6.79
CA PRO A 233 4.50 -20.17 -6.56
C PRO A 233 4.96 -20.09 -5.09
N ALA A 234 4.04 -20.34 -4.16
CA ALA A 234 4.35 -20.36 -2.73
C ALA A 234 5.22 -21.54 -2.34
N LEU A 235 4.94 -22.74 -2.86
CA LEU A 235 5.76 -23.92 -2.62
C LEU A 235 7.14 -23.77 -3.25
N ALA A 236 7.24 -23.27 -4.49
CA ALA A 236 8.52 -23.00 -5.15
C ALA A 236 9.36 -21.97 -4.40
N PHE A 237 8.72 -20.91 -3.86
CA PHE A 237 9.38 -19.94 -2.98
C PHE A 237 9.94 -20.62 -1.71
N LEU A 238 9.14 -21.45 -1.05
CA LEU A 238 9.57 -22.15 0.16
C LEU A 238 10.70 -23.15 -0.12
N ASP A 239 10.65 -23.86 -1.23
CA ASP A 239 11.71 -24.79 -1.62
C ASP A 239 13.03 -24.04 -1.85
N LYS A 240 12.99 -23.01 -2.71
CA LYS A 240 14.14 -22.18 -3.08
C LYS A 240 14.85 -21.53 -1.88
N TYR A 241 14.08 -21.02 -0.91
CA TYR A 241 14.64 -20.19 0.16
C TYR A 241 14.72 -20.88 1.51
N PHE A 242 13.96 -21.94 1.77
CA PHE A 242 13.91 -22.54 3.11
C PHE A 242 14.19 -24.03 3.14
N LEU A 243 13.78 -24.78 2.11
CA LEU A 243 13.84 -26.24 2.17
C LEU A 243 15.02 -26.85 1.39
N GLU A 244 15.53 -26.16 0.36
CA GLU A 244 16.73 -26.53 -0.41
C GLU A 244 17.93 -25.61 -0.12
N SER A 245 17.77 -24.61 0.76
CA SER A 245 18.87 -23.70 1.10
C SER A 245 19.99 -24.48 1.77
N PRO A 246 21.21 -24.56 1.19
CA PRO A 246 22.21 -25.51 1.63
C PRO A 246 22.68 -25.26 3.07
N GLU A 247 22.88 -24.01 3.48
CA GLU A 247 23.41 -23.64 4.80
C GLU A 247 23.05 -22.18 5.19
N GLY A 248 22.01 -21.60 4.60
CA GLY A 248 21.59 -20.24 4.96
C GLY A 248 20.96 -20.20 6.36
N ASP A 249 21.33 -19.23 7.20
CA ASP A 249 20.63 -19.03 8.47
C ASP A 249 19.17 -18.67 8.18
N LEU A 250 18.26 -19.59 8.52
CA LEU A 250 16.80 -19.41 8.38
C LEU A 250 16.34 -18.07 8.99
N LYS A 251 17.05 -17.56 10.00
CA LYS A 251 16.79 -16.25 10.60
C LYS A 251 17.11 -15.10 9.66
N GLU A 252 18.20 -15.14 8.91
CA GLU A 252 18.56 -14.10 7.92
C GLU A 252 17.54 -14.04 6.78
N ILE A 253 17.11 -15.21 6.31
CA ILE A 253 16.08 -15.31 5.27
C ILE A 253 14.74 -14.79 5.82
N ARG A 254 14.40 -15.13 7.07
CA ARG A 254 13.20 -14.63 7.76
C ARG A 254 13.20 -13.10 7.89
N VAL A 255 14.34 -12.47 8.17
CA VAL A 255 14.49 -11.01 8.25
C VAL A 255 14.25 -10.35 6.89
N SER A 256 14.58 -11.03 5.80
CA SER A 256 14.38 -10.53 4.44
C SER A 256 12.91 -10.59 3.96
N ILE A 257 12.03 -11.26 4.70
CA ILE A 257 10.59 -11.32 4.39
C ILE A 257 9.87 -10.14 5.05
N PRO A 258 9.19 -9.27 4.27
CA PRO A 258 8.48 -8.10 4.79
C PRO A 258 7.10 -8.48 5.37
N ALA A 259 7.06 -9.45 6.29
CA ALA A 259 5.84 -9.97 6.88
C ALA A 259 5.94 -10.08 8.41
N SER A 260 4.83 -9.75 9.08
CA SER A 260 4.66 -10.09 10.50
C SER A 260 4.59 -11.61 10.66
N GLU A 261 4.83 -12.09 11.89
CA GLU A 261 4.69 -13.52 12.22
C GLU A 261 3.30 -14.05 11.88
N GLN A 262 2.26 -13.24 12.11
CA GLN A 262 0.88 -13.61 11.76
C GLN A 262 0.72 -13.81 10.26
N VAL A 263 1.24 -12.90 9.42
CA VAL A 263 1.14 -13.02 7.96
C VAL A 263 1.92 -14.23 7.46
N LEU A 264 3.13 -14.46 7.97
CA LEU A 264 3.92 -15.64 7.62
C LEU A 264 3.24 -16.95 8.06
N SER A 265 2.64 -16.97 9.25
CA SER A 265 1.86 -18.10 9.75
C SER A 265 0.69 -18.44 8.84
N LEU A 266 -0.06 -17.42 8.39
CA LEU A 266 -1.18 -17.58 7.45
C LEU A 266 -0.71 -18.12 6.09
N PHE A 267 0.38 -17.55 5.57
CA PHE A 267 1.00 -18.00 4.32
C PHE A 267 1.41 -19.48 4.39
N LEU A 268 2.18 -19.88 5.40
CA LEU A 268 2.64 -21.26 5.57
C LEU A 268 1.48 -22.24 5.76
N SER A 269 0.48 -21.85 6.57
CA SER A 269 -0.70 -22.69 6.82
C SER A 269 -1.52 -22.91 5.55
N LYS A 270 -1.73 -21.85 4.75
CA LYS A 270 -2.48 -21.94 3.50
C LYS A 270 -1.71 -22.74 2.45
N ALA A 271 -0.41 -22.53 2.31
CA ALA A 271 0.45 -23.29 1.40
C ALA A 271 0.46 -24.79 1.73
N SER A 272 0.65 -25.14 3.02
CA SER A 272 0.62 -26.53 3.49
C SER A 272 -0.75 -27.18 3.24
N SER A 273 -1.85 -26.51 3.60
CA SER A 273 -3.21 -27.02 3.37
C SER A 273 -3.49 -27.28 1.89
N MET A 274 -3.11 -26.36 1.00
CA MET A 274 -3.32 -26.55 -0.44
C MET A 274 -2.42 -27.65 -1.05
N ALA A 275 -1.20 -27.81 -0.55
CA ALA A 275 -0.32 -28.90 -0.95
C ALA A 275 -0.89 -30.28 -0.55
N HIS A 276 -1.51 -30.39 0.63
CA HIS A 276 -2.17 -31.63 1.06
C HIS A 276 -3.29 -32.08 0.12
N HIS A 277 -4.01 -31.15 -0.51
CA HIS A 277 -5.11 -31.45 -1.42
C HIS A 277 -4.67 -31.78 -2.85
N LYS A 278 -3.41 -31.52 -3.23
CA LYS A 278 -2.84 -31.96 -4.51
C LYS A 278 -2.20 -33.34 -4.34
N SER A 279 -2.74 -34.34 -5.04
CA SER A 279 -2.19 -35.71 -5.06
C SER A 279 -0.70 -35.68 -5.40
N GLY A 280 0.14 -36.25 -4.53
CA GLY A 280 1.59 -36.33 -4.71
C GLY A 280 2.43 -35.27 -3.97
N GLN A 281 1.80 -34.32 -3.24
CA GLN A 281 2.53 -33.28 -2.49
C GLN A 281 2.47 -33.41 -0.96
N ALA A 282 2.08 -34.59 -0.43
CA ALA A 282 1.98 -34.82 1.01
C ALA A 282 3.30 -34.61 1.77
N GLN A 283 4.43 -35.03 1.18
CA GLN A 283 5.76 -34.81 1.75
C GLN A 283 6.13 -33.32 1.80
N MET A 284 5.78 -32.57 0.74
CA MET A 284 5.98 -31.12 0.70
C MET A 284 5.14 -30.42 1.78
N ALA A 285 3.87 -30.82 1.93
CA ALA A 285 2.99 -30.25 2.93
C ALA A 285 3.50 -30.47 4.37
N ALA A 286 4.07 -31.64 4.66
CA ALA A 286 4.72 -31.95 5.93
C ALA A 286 5.99 -31.11 6.17
N ARG A 287 6.83 -30.92 5.14
CA ARG A 287 8.02 -30.04 5.22
C ARG A 287 7.62 -28.59 5.55
N VAL A 288 6.58 -28.07 4.91
CA VAL A 288 6.05 -26.72 5.18
C VAL A 288 5.49 -26.59 6.59
N ALA A 289 4.76 -27.61 7.07
CA ALA A 289 4.24 -27.63 8.44
C ALA A 289 5.37 -27.64 9.49
N ALA A 290 6.43 -28.43 9.26
CA ALA A 290 7.62 -28.43 10.11
C ALA A 290 8.36 -27.09 10.08
N LEU A 291 8.44 -26.44 8.91
CA LEU A 291 9.05 -25.11 8.76
C LEU A 291 8.31 -24.05 9.58
N LYS A 292 6.97 -24.12 9.64
CA LYS A 292 6.16 -23.23 10.48
C LYS A 292 6.55 -23.30 11.96
N ILE A 293 6.83 -24.50 12.48
CA ILE A 293 7.27 -24.71 13.87
C ILE A 293 8.68 -24.13 14.10
N LYS A 294 9.56 -24.21 13.09
CA LYS A 294 10.94 -23.68 13.18
C LYS A 294 11.01 -22.15 13.09
N LEU A 295 10.17 -21.52 12.26
CA LEU A 295 10.25 -20.09 11.96
C LEU A 295 9.42 -19.21 12.89
N LEU A 296 8.46 -19.79 13.61
CA LEU A 296 7.55 -19.04 14.49
C LEU A 296 7.78 -19.49 15.93
N PRO A 297 7.84 -18.55 16.88
CA PRO A 297 7.95 -18.90 18.30
C PRO A 297 6.76 -19.80 18.71
N PRO A 298 6.96 -20.73 19.65
CA PRO A 298 5.86 -21.54 20.18
C PRO A 298 4.79 -20.62 20.77
N ASP A 299 3.52 -20.91 20.46
CA ASP A 299 2.36 -20.14 20.93
C ASP A 299 2.43 -19.96 22.47
N SER A 300 2.83 -18.78 22.92
CA SER A 300 2.83 -18.38 24.33
C SER A 300 1.41 -18.15 24.87
N SER A 301 0.39 -18.34 24.04
CA SER A 301 -1.02 -18.15 24.33
C SER A 301 -1.72 -19.35 24.98
N ARG A 302 -1.03 -20.47 25.18
CA ARG A 302 -1.55 -21.65 25.93
C ARG A 302 -1.04 -21.80 27.37
N ALA A 303 -0.25 -20.83 27.86
CA ALA A 303 0.19 -20.80 29.24
C ALA A 303 -0.51 -19.67 30.02
N ARG A 304 -1.84 -19.75 30.15
CA ARG A 304 -2.63 -19.11 31.22
C ARG A 304 -3.89 -19.93 31.50
#